data_AF-A0A3D2W9R3-F1
#
_entry.id   AF-A0A3D2W9R3-F1
#
_cell.length_a   1.000
_cell.length_b   1.000
_cell.length_c   1.000
_cell.angle_alpha   90.00
_cell.angle_beta   90.00
_cell.angle_gamma   90.00
#
_symmetry.space_group_name_H-M   'P 1'
#
loop_
_entity.id
_entity.type
_entity.pdbx_description
1 polymer ?
#
loop_
_entity_poly.entity_id
_entity_poly.type
_entity_poly.pdbx_seq_one_letter_code
_entity_poly.pdbx_strand_id
1 'polypeptide(L)'
;MFRYACMILSLILGISMLAGCEKQPEEEPMDGENTTHQDPNAPKEIASDEITQMHTYFYLATRWYGEEDGFFDFEIDTTAAKETNTNISVPSNTELLQKLQAVIRNNDLISKNGLYDVTAGLPPEYQPCGMTVTYKSGEKLTFTEDNNPFALWSEEMYDILAEHFAKNGETGLYPNEETTLLTKMNIHFIDGDLEYSYGGINVSDADAINGETHLLERNIYDLAKNKEIREEYILFPQGYYEKLTEIIRKQNLVRTYDFSRYDHEENNFGNHDDGYYGMGPQPKDEQDSKTKSLRFSMTFESGKRLSIETKKESEIEAFRPLINELISYIDGI
;
A
#
# COMPACT_ATOMS: atom_id res chain seq x y z
N MET A 1 21.63 4.80 -73.95
CA MET A 1 20.94 5.95 -73.33
C MET A 1 19.76 5.39 -72.52
N PHE A 2 19.62 5.78 -71.26
CA PHE A 2 18.59 5.35 -70.28
C PHE A 2 18.74 3.96 -69.64
N ARG A 3 19.71 3.79 -68.72
CA ARG A 3 19.63 2.81 -67.59
C ARG A 3 20.54 3.21 -66.41
N TYR A 4 20.43 4.44 -65.88
CA TYR A 4 21.09 4.84 -64.62
C TYR A 4 20.37 6.03 -63.97
N ALA A 5 19.07 5.91 -63.66
CA ALA A 5 18.30 7.01 -63.06
C ALA A 5 17.23 6.57 -62.04
N CYS A 6 17.31 5.36 -61.47
CA CYS A 6 16.35 4.90 -60.45
C CYS A 6 16.99 4.42 -59.14
N MET A 7 18.25 4.76 -58.86
CA MET A 7 18.95 4.31 -57.65
C MET A 7 19.58 5.45 -56.83
N ILE A 8 19.06 6.68 -56.94
CA ILE A 8 19.43 7.82 -56.07
C ILE A 8 18.17 8.63 -55.67
N LEU A 9 17.04 7.95 -55.44
CA LEU A 9 15.83 8.61 -54.91
C LEU A 9 15.16 7.83 -53.78
N SER A 10 15.90 6.94 -53.13
CA SER A 10 15.42 6.15 -51.99
C SER A 10 16.28 6.35 -50.73
N LEU A 11 17.25 7.27 -50.76
CA LEU A 11 18.15 7.56 -49.63
C LEU A 11 17.96 8.96 -49.02
N ILE A 12 16.97 9.75 -49.48
CA ILE A 12 16.70 11.11 -48.97
C ILE A 12 15.29 11.23 -48.34
N LEU A 13 14.50 10.15 -48.30
CA LEU A 13 13.23 10.09 -47.56
C LEU A 13 13.32 9.30 -46.25
N GLY A 14 14.53 9.13 -45.71
CA GLY A 14 14.80 8.39 -44.48
C GLY A 14 15.61 9.16 -43.43
N ILE A 15 15.63 10.50 -43.48
CA ILE A 15 16.30 11.37 -42.49
C ILE A 15 15.39 12.56 -42.11
N SER A 16 14.07 12.36 -42.10
CA SER A 16 13.10 13.42 -41.74
C SER A 16 12.16 13.05 -40.59
N MET A 17 12.35 11.89 -39.95
CA MET A 17 11.55 11.44 -38.79
C MET A 17 12.38 11.34 -37.49
N LEU A 18 13.43 12.15 -37.35
CA LEU A 18 14.24 12.26 -36.13
C LEU A 18 14.38 13.71 -35.63
N ALA A 19 13.42 14.57 -35.96
CA ALA A 19 13.36 15.94 -35.43
C ALA A 19 11.93 16.23 -34.97
N GLY A 20 11.58 15.59 -33.86
CA GLY A 20 10.28 15.72 -33.22
C GLY A 20 10.27 15.07 -31.84
N CYS A 21 11.41 15.07 -31.13
CA CYS A 21 11.33 15.19 -29.68
C CYS A 21 10.80 16.60 -29.42
N GLU A 22 9.47 16.73 -29.46
CA GLU A 22 8.81 17.78 -28.71
C GLU A 22 9.32 17.56 -27.28
N LYS A 23 10.25 18.41 -26.85
CA LYS A 23 10.64 18.46 -25.45
C LYS A 23 9.31 18.52 -24.71
N GLN A 24 9.04 17.56 -23.83
CA GLN A 24 8.07 17.78 -22.78
C GLN A 24 8.35 19.18 -22.25
N PRO A 25 7.33 20.05 -22.10
CA PRO A 25 7.56 21.36 -21.51
C PRO A 25 8.39 21.11 -20.26
N GLU A 26 9.59 21.71 -20.21
CA GLU A 26 10.35 21.76 -18.98
C GLU A 26 9.33 22.31 -17.97
N GLU A 27 8.95 21.50 -16.98
CA GLU A 27 8.08 21.94 -15.91
C GLU A 27 8.70 23.24 -15.41
N GLU A 28 8.02 24.35 -15.69
CA GLU A 28 8.44 25.62 -15.12
C GLU A 28 8.48 25.38 -13.62
N PRO A 29 9.59 25.71 -12.92
CA PRO A 29 9.64 25.56 -11.49
C PRO A 29 8.42 26.29 -10.94
N MET A 30 7.48 25.55 -10.35
CA MET A 30 6.28 26.14 -9.76
C MET A 30 6.74 26.95 -8.55
N ASP A 31 7.04 28.23 -8.79
CA ASP A 31 7.54 29.18 -7.81
C ASP A 31 6.39 29.69 -6.97
N GLY A 32 5.88 28.80 -6.14
CA GLY A 32 5.01 29.12 -5.02
C GLY A 32 5.67 30.06 -4.03
N GLU A 33 4.97 31.10 -3.61
CA GLU A 33 5.39 31.89 -2.45
C GLU A 33 5.27 31.01 -1.19
N ASN A 34 6.37 30.82 -0.47
CA ASN A 34 6.35 30.16 0.83
C ASN A 34 5.95 31.18 1.92
N THR A 35 4.93 30.82 2.70
CA THR A 35 4.48 31.53 3.89
C THR A 35 4.85 30.74 5.14
N THR A 36 5.85 31.23 5.88
CA THR A 36 6.27 30.64 7.16
C THR A 36 5.95 31.55 8.35
N HIS A 37 5.35 30.98 9.39
CA HIS A 37 5.13 31.58 10.70
C HIS A 37 5.37 30.55 11.80
N GLN A 38 6.03 30.96 12.89
CA GLN A 38 6.21 30.14 14.09
C GLN A 38 5.79 30.98 15.29
N ASP A 39 4.84 30.49 16.08
CA ASP A 39 4.58 31.04 17.41
C ASP A 39 5.68 30.55 18.37
N PRO A 40 6.58 31.43 18.86
CA PRO A 40 7.64 31.03 19.78
C PRO A 40 7.13 30.75 21.20
N ASN A 41 5.89 31.13 21.52
CA ASN A 41 5.28 30.92 22.83
C ASN A 41 4.39 29.66 22.88
N ALA A 42 4.19 28.99 21.74
CA ALA A 42 3.46 27.74 21.70
C ALA A 42 4.19 26.67 22.56
N PRO A 43 3.50 26.01 23.51
CA PRO A 43 4.12 25.00 24.36
C PRO A 43 4.70 23.85 23.54
N LYS A 44 5.96 23.51 23.79
CA LYS A 44 6.64 22.35 23.19
C LYS A 44 6.52 21.09 24.05
N GLU A 45 5.77 21.20 25.14
CA GLU A 45 5.32 20.11 25.99
C GLU A 45 3.84 20.37 26.28
N ILE A 46 3.02 19.32 26.28
CA ILE A 46 1.61 19.38 26.68
C ILE A 46 1.47 18.58 27.97
N ALA A 47 0.96 19.19 29.03
CA ALA A 47 0.86 18.53 30.34
C ALA A 47 -0.25 17.47 30.39
N SER A 48 -1.29 17.62 29.59
CA SER A 48 -2.41 16.69 29.51
C SER A 48 -2.30 15.75 28.31
N ASP A 49 -2.67 14.50 28.55
CA ASP A 49 -2.78 13.47 27.51
C ASP A 49 -4.23 13.18 27.10
N GLU A 50 -5.17 13.82 27.79
CA GLU A 50 -6.60 13.66 27.54
C GLU A 50 -7.05 14.62 26.43
N ILE A 51 -7.13 14.11 25.19
CA ILE A 51 -7.71 14.81 24.05
C ILE A 51 -9.22 15.00 24.28
N THR A 52 -9.73 16.21 24.07
CA THR A 52 -11.18 16.50 24.07
C THR A 52 -11.73 16.76 22.66
N GLN A 53 -10.88 17.30 21.78
CA GLN A 53 -11.20 17.55 20.38
C GLN A 53 -9.92 17.46 19.54
N MET A 54 -10.05 16.91 18.34
CA MET A 54 -9.00 16.83 17.33
C MET A 54 -9.60 17.15 15.96
N HIS A 55 -8.87 17.91 15.17
CA HIS A 55 -9.09 18.10 13.74
C HIS A 55 -7.76 17.80 13.05
N THR A 56 -7.77 16.98 12.01
CA THR A 56 -6.56 16.63 11.26
C THR A 56 -6.91 16.43 9.80
N TYR A 57 -6.03 16.90 8.92
CA TYR A 57 -6.20 16.74 7.47
C TYR A 57 -4.84 16.52 6.81
N PHE A 58 -4.80 15.66 5.81
CA PHE A 58 -3.57 15.25 5.14
C PHE A 58 -3.88 14.52 3.83
N TYR A 59 -2.88 14.42 2.97
CA TYR A 59 -2.92 13.58 1.77
C TYR A 59 -2.02 12.36 1.95
N LEU A 60 -2.46 11.18 1.49
CA LEU A 60 -1.66 9.96 1.45
C LEU A 60 -1.59 9.40 0.03
N ALA A 61 -0.39 9.25 -0.53
CA ALA A 61 -0.19 8.61 -1.84
C ALA A 61 -0.36 7.08 -1.77
N THR A 62 -0.15 6.50 -0.58
CA THR A 62 -0.23 5.06 -0.33
C THR A 62 -1.65 4.56 -0.09
N ARG A 63 -2.65 5.44 -0.16
CA ARG A 63 -4.07 5.14 0.09
C ARG A 63 -4.92 5.78 -0.99
N TRP A 64 -5.82 4.97 -1.58
CA TRP A 64 -6.77 5.34 -2.64
C TRP A 64 -6.12 5.80 -3.97
N TYR A 65 -6.33 5.01 -5.02
CA TYR A 65 -6.11 5.41 -6.42
C TYR A 65 -7.47 5.44 -7.14
N GLY A 66 -8.19 6.57 -7.04
CA GLY A 66 -9.52 6.79 -7.60
C GLY A 66 -9.83 8.28 -7.82
N GLU A 67 -11.04 8.62 -8.28
CA GLU A 67 -11.47 10.01 -8.57
C GLU A 67 -11.54 10.93 -7.35
N GLU A 68 -11.29 10.43 -6.13
CA GLU A 68 -11.24 11.22 -4.90
C GLU A 68 -9.79 11.24 -4.39
N ASP A 69 -9.22 12.44 -4.39
CA ASP A 69 -7.79 12.77 -4.48
C ASP A 69 -6.96 12.48 -3.21
N GLY A 70 -6.97 11.25 -2.66
CA GLY A 70 -6.05 10.82 -1.57
C GLY A 70 -6.06 11.69 -0.30
N PHE A 71 -7.01 12.62 -0.19
CA PHE A 71 -7.09 13.67 0.81
C PHE A 71 -8.15 13.30 1.84
N PHE A 72 -7.73 13.30 3.11
CA PHE A 72 -8.57 12.92 4.23
C PHE A 72 -8.68 14.09 5.20
N ASP A 73 -9.88 14.31 5.72
CA ASP A 73 -10.15 15.34 6.72
C ASP A 73 -11.04 14.77 7.83
N PHE A 74 -10.52 14.77 9.05
CA PHE A 74 -11.15 14.14 10.20
C PHE A 74 -11.39 15.12 11.34
N GLU A 75 -12.61 15.12 11.85
CA GLU A 75 -13.02 15.80 13.08
C GLU A 75 -13.40 14.76 14.14
N ILE A 76 -12.72 14.79 15.29
CA ILE A 76 -12.93 13.85 16.39
C ILE A 76 -13.16 14.63 17.69
N ASP A 77 -14.21 14.28 18.42
CA ASP A 77 -14.42 14.73 19.80
C ASP A 77 -14.71 13.54 20.73
N THR A 78 -15.08 13.82 21.98
CA THR A 78 -15.40 12.77 22.98
C THR A 78 -16.65 11.94 22.65
N THR A 79 -17.43 12.32 21.65
CA THR A 79 -18.73 11.74 21.30
C THR A 79 -18.75 11.15 19.89
N ALA A 80 -18.09 11.76 18.92
CA ALA A 80 -18.11 11.37 17.52
C ALA A 80 -16.74 11.48 16.85
N ALA A 81 -16.50 10.60 15.90
CA ALA A 81 -15.45 10.73 14.89
C ALA A 81 -16.12 10.89 13.53
N LYS A 82 -15.66 11.85 12.74
CA LYS A 82 -16.24 12.21 11.44
C LYS A 82 -15.12 12.30 10.42
N GLU A 83 -15.34 11.73 9.24
CA GLU A 83 -14.58 12.07 8.04
C GLU A 83 -15.44 13.05 7.24
N THR A 84 -14.91 14.24 6.96
CA THR A 84 -15.71 15.40 6.53
C THR A 84 -15.98 15.39 5.03
N ASN A 85 -15.10 14.83 4.21
CA ASN A 85 -15.24 14.82 2.75
C ASN A 85 -16.39 13.91 2.31
N THR A 86 -16.49 12.73 2.91
CA THR A 86 -17.55 11.73 2.65
C THR A 86 -18.74 11.87 3.59
N ASN A 87 -18.65 12.76 4.59
CA ASN A 87 -19.68 13.07 5.58
C ASN A 87 -20.17 11.81 6.35
N ILE A 88 -19.26 10.87 6.61
CA ILE A 88 -19.49 9.71 7.46
C ILE A 88 -19.18 10.04 8.92
N SER A 89 -19.95 9.47 9.86
CA SER A 89 -19.72 9.69 11.29
C SER A 89 -20.07 8.45 12.11
N VAL A 90 -19.19 8.14 13.05
CA VAL A 90 -19.32 7.01 13.98
C VAL A 90 -19.10 7.48 15.42
N PRO A 91 -19.58 6.75 16.44
CA PRO A 91 -19.29 7.09 17.83
C PRO A 91 -17.78 7.09 18.11
N SER A 92 -17.30 8.12 18.80
CA SER A 92 -15.93 8.17 19.34
C SER A 92 -15.88 7.48 20.71
N ASN A 93 -14.68 7.12 21.15
CA ASN A 93 -14.46 6.56 22.48
C ASN A 93 -13.05 6.89 23.00
N THR A 94 -12.83 6.63 24.29
CA THR A 94 -11.54 6.90 24.95
C THR A 94 -10.39 6.10 24.33
N GLU A 95 -10.63 4.87 23.86
CA GLU A 95 -9.58 4.03 23.26
C GLU A 95 -9.06 4.66 21.95
N LEU A 96 -9.95 5.15 21.08
CA LEU A 96 -9.59 5.88 19.87
C LEU A 96 -8.71 7.08 20.21
N LEU A 97 -9.17 7.95 21.11
CA LEU A 97 -8.44 9.16 21.50
C LEU A 97 -7.06 8.83 22.10
N GLN A 98 -6.94 7.75 22.86
CA GLN A 98 -5.65 7.28 23.39
C GLN A 98 -4.71 6.80 22.29
N LYS A 99 -5.21 6.10 21.27
CA LYS A 99 -4.40 5.69 20.11
C LYS A 99 -3.92 6.88 19.30
N LEU A 100 -4.78 7.86 19.04
CA LEU A 100 -4.41 9.11 18.35
C LEU A 100 -3.37 9.89 19.17
N GLN A 101 -3.51 9.96 20.50
CA GLN A 101 -2.50 10.56 21.38
C GLN A 101 -1.16 9.83 21.30
N ALA A 102 -1.16 8.51 21.16
CA ALA A 102 0.07 7.74 21.01
C ALA A 102 0.81 8.11 19.71
N VAL A 103 0.09 8.31 18.59
CA VAL A 103 0.69 8.78 17.33
C VAL A 103 1.36 10.15 17.51
N ILE A 104 0.70 11.09 18.20
CA ILE A 104 1.26 12.41 18.52
C ILE A 104 2.61 12.27 19.23
N ARG A 105 2.71 11.40 20.25
CA ARG A 105 3.95 11.20 21.00
C ARG A 105 5.02 10.46 20.20
N ASN A 106 4.65 9.37 19.54
CA ASN A 106 5.58 8.50 18.82
C ASN A 106 6.21 9.17 17.60
N ASN A 107 5.58 10.23 17.09
CA ASN A 107 6.08 11.03 15.97
C ASN A 107 6.55 12.43 16.40
N ASP A 108 6.63 12.70 17.72
CA ASP A 108 7.04 13.99 18.29
C ASP A 108 6.31 15.20 17.67
N LEU A 109 5.01 15.07 17.41
CA LEU A 109 4.23 16.12 16.74
C LEU A 109 4.08 17.37 17.60
N ILE A 110 4.27 17.27 18.92
CA ILE A 110 4.27 18.41 19.84
C ILE A 110 5.40 19.40 19.51
N SER A 111 6.54 18.91 19.00
CA SER A 111 7.64 19.78 18.56
C SER A 111 7.22 20.77 17.48
N LYS A 112 6.21 20.43 16.68
CA LYS A 112 5.64 21.26 15.61
C LYS A 112 4.64 22.32 16.11
N ASN A 113 4.29 22.33 17.39
CA ASN A 113 3.25 23.24 17.90
C ASN A 113 3.53 24.70 17.56
N GLY A 114 2.55 25.41 17.01
CA GLY A 114 2.64 26.79 16.57
C GLY A 114 3.32 27.01 15.21
N LEU A 115 3.66 25.94 14.47
CA LEU A 115 4.23 26.02 13.13
C LEU A 115 3.14 26.24 12.07
N TYR A 116 3.41 27.15 11.15
CA TYR A 116 2.70 27.30 9.88
C TYR A 116 3.77 27.47 8.79
N ASP A 117 3.92 26.52 7.87
CA ASP A 117 4.95 26.57 6.82
C ASP A 117 4.39 25.99 5.51
N VAL A 118 3.92 26.87 4.62
CA VAL A 118 3.13 26.47 3.45
C VAL A 118 3.64 27.13 2.17
N THR A 119 3.87 26.32 1.14
CA THR A 119 4.21 26.76 -0.22
C THR A 119 2.97 26.76 -1.11
N ALA A 120 2.62 27.90 -1.70
CA ALA A 120 1.48 27.99 -2.60
C ALA A 120 1.72 27.24 -3.94
N GLY A 121 0.67 26.70 -4.55
CA GLY A 121 0.77 26.15 -5.92
C GLY A 121 1.50 24.79 -6.03
N LEU A 122 1.73 24.10 -4.93
CA LEU A 122 2.22 22.72 -4.95
C LEU A 122 1.21 21.76 -5.63
N PRO A 123 1.65 20.62 -6.16
CA PRO A 123 0.75 19.55 -6.59
C PRO A 123 -0.23 19.13 -5.47
N PRO A 124 -1.40 18.55 -5.79
CA PRO A 124 -2.41 18.14 -4.81
C PRO A 124 -1.85 17.34 -3.62
N GLU A 125 -0.92 16.43 -3.90
CA GLU A 125 -0.31 15.54 -2.91
C GLU A 125 0.62 16.26 -1.92
N TYR A 126 1.12 17.45 -2.27
CA TYR A 126 1.98 18.28 -1.43
C TYR A 126 1.26 19.54 -0.90
N GLN A 127 -0.06 19.67 -1.14
CA GLN A 127 -0.88 20.74 -0.55
C GLN A 127 -0.81 20.72 0.98
N PRO A 128 -1.18 21.80 1.68
CA PRO A 128 -1.05 21.86 3.14
C PRO A 128 -1.74 20.71 3.86
N CYS A 129 -1.06 20.15 4.86
CA CYS A 129 -1.61 19.26 5.86
C CYS A 129 -1.54 19.93 7.25
N GLY A 130 -2.21 19.35 8.23
CA GLY A 130 -2.11 19.88 9.57
C GLY A 130 -2.97 19.18 10.60
N MET A 131 -2.83 19.65 11.82
CA MET A 131 -3.53 19.11 12.97
C MET A 131 -3.81 20.21 13.98
N THR A 132 -4.99 20.15 14.59
CA THR A 132 -5.34 20.92 15.78
C THR A 132 -5.92 19.99 16.83
N VAL A 133 -5.36 20.01 18.04
CA VAL A 133 -5.79 19.18 19.17
C VAL A 133 -6.05 20.08 20.36
N THR A 134 -7.20 19.92 21.00
CA THR A 134 -7.53 20.53 22.28
C THR A 134 -7.52 19.47 23.36
N TYR A 135 -6.82 19.77 24.45
CA TYR A 135 -6.69 18.89 25.60
C TYR A 135 -7.59 19.33 26.75
N LYS A 136 -7.91 18.42 27.66
CA LYS A 136 -8.72 18.68 28.85
C LYS A 136 -8.13 19.75 29.77
N SER A 137 -6.80 19.93 29.78
CA SER A 137 -6.13 21.02 30.49
C SER A 137 -6.45 22.42 29.91
N GLY A 138 -7.00 22.48 28.70
CA GLY A 138 -7.18 23.70 27.92
C GLY A 138 -5.99 24.03 27.01
N GLU A 139 -4.90 23.25 27.08
CA GLU A 139 -3.76 23.37 26.17
C GLU A 139 -4.17 22.98 24.74
N LYS A 140 -3.45 23.54 23.76
CA LYS A 140 -3.66 23.26 22.34
C LYS A 140 -2.35 22.91 21.66
N LEU A 141 -2.43 21.89 20.80
CA LEU A 141 -1.45 21.61 19.77
C LEU A 141 -2.04 22.07 18.44
N THR A 142 -1.32 22.89 17.67
CA THR A 142 -1.72 23.26 16.31
C THR A 142 -0.50 23.38 15.42
N PHE A 143 -0.56 22.82 14.22
CA PHE A 143 0.42 23.09 13.17
C PHE A 143 -0.20 22.92 11.77
N THR A 144 0.40 23.60 10.80
CA THR A 144 0.13 23.44 9.38
C THR A 144 1.46 23.45 8.63
N GLU A 145 1.66 22.50 7.73
CA GLU A 145 2.89 22.41 6.92
C GLU A 145 2.57 21.84 5.53
N ASP A 146 3.48 21.99 4.57
CA ASP A 146 3.38 21.27 3.28
C ASP A 146 3.28 19.76 3.53
N ASN A 147 2.36 19.08 2.83
CA ASN A 147 2.14 17.66 3.04
C ASN A 147 3.34 16.83 2.56
N ASN A 148 3.63 15.77 3.30
CA ASN A 148 4.44 14.67 2.81
C ASN A 148 3.49 13.48 2.55
N PRO A 149 3.29 13.04 1.30
CA PRO A 149 2.37 11.94 0.95
C PRO A 149 2.68 10.61 1.63
N PHE A 150 3.88 10.49 2.20
CA PHE A 150 4.40 9.31 2.87
C PHE A 150 4.75 9.60 4.34
N ALA A 151 4.16 10.64 4.93
CA ALA A 151 4.42 10.95 6.33
C ALA A 151 3.89 9.82 7.22
N LEU A 152 4.77 9.24 8.03
CA LEU A 152 4.40 8.09 8.84
C LEU A 152 3.32 8.40 9.88
N TRP A 153 3.30 9.62 10.41
CA TRP A 153 2.26 10.02 11.35
C TRP A 153 0.87 10.06 10.71
N SER A 154 0.75 10.47 9.44
CA SER A 154 -0.53 10.53 8.75
C SER A 154 -1.00 9.13 8.35
N GLU A 155 -0.10 8.24 7.95
CA GLU A 155 -0.42 6.81 7.75
C GLU A 155 -0.93 6.15 9.04
N GLU A 156 -0.23 6.33 10.16
CA GLU A 156 -0.65 5.79 11.46
C GLU A 156 -2.01 6.35 11.90
N MET A 157 -2.26 7.65 11.73
CA MET A 157 -3.57 8.27 12.01
C MET A 157 -4.67 7.66 11.15
N TYR A 158 -4.43 7.57 9.84
CA TYR A 158 -5.40 7.01 8.90
C TYR A 158 -5.74 5.57 9.25
N ASP A 159 -4.74 4.71 9.49
CA ASP A 159 -4.97 3.30 9.80
C ASP A 159 -5.81 3.13 11.09
N ILE A 160 -5.53 3.91 12.13
CA ILE A 160 -6.33 3.94 13.37
C ILE A 160 -7.78 4.36 13.10
N LEU A 161 -7.97 5.42 12.32
CA LEU A 161 -9.29 5.96 12.01
C LEU A 161 -10.07 5.00 11.11
N ALA A 162 -9.49 4.53 10.01
CA ALA A 162 -10.10 3.57 9.10
C ALA A 162 -10.53 2.28 9.85
N GLU A 163 -9.67 1.73 10.71
CA GLU A 163 -10.03 0.59 11.56
C GLU A 163 -11.21 0.91 12.50
N HIS A 164 -11.20 2.08 13.14
CA HIS A 164 -12.28 2.49 14.03
C HIS A 164 -13.62 2.65 13.30
N PHE A 165 -13.63 3.28 12.12
CA PHE A 165 -14.80 3.39 11.27
C PHE A 165 -15.32 2.00 10.85
N ALA A 166 -14.44 1.10 10.40
CA ALA A 166 -14.82 -0.25 9.99
C ALA A 166 -15.41 -1.08 11.16
N LYS A 167 -14.85 -0.96 12.37
CA LYS A 167 -15.41 -1.60 13.58
C LYS A 167 -16.82 -1.11 13.92
N ASN A 168 -17.18 0.10 13.49
CA ASN A 168 -18.51 0.69 13.64
C ASN A 168 -19.41 0.47 12.41
N GLY A 169 -18.98 -0.33 11.43
CA GLY A 169 -19.76 -0.69 10.25
C GLY A 169 -19.53 0.20 9.03
N GLU A 170 -18.68 1.23 9.14
CA GLU A 170 -18.34 2.12 8.03
C GLU A 170 -17.04 1.67 7.36
N THR A 171 -17.16 0.93 6.25
CA THR A 171 -15.98 0.45 5.49
C THR A 171 -15.60 1.38 4.35
N GLY A 172 -16.25 2.55 4.22
CA GLY A 172 -16.04 3.49 3.12
C GLY A 172 -14.64 4.09 3.06
N LEU A 173 -13.83 3.97 4.12
CA LEU A 173 -12.43 4.39 4.10
C LEU A 173 -11.51 3.34 3.47
N TYR A 174 -11.91 2.07 3.41
CA TYR A 174 -11.15 1.01 2.76
C TYR A 174 -11.52 0.88 1.29
N PRO A 175 -10.63 0.31 0.45
CA PRO A 175 -11.01 -0.07 -0.91
C PRO A 175 -12.22 -1.00 -0.90
N ASN A 176 -13.03 -0.91 -1.95
CA ASN A 176 -14.14 -1.84 -2.16
C ASN A 176 -13.64 -3.29 -2.09
N GLU A 177 -14.30 -4.09 -1.26
CA GLU A 177 -13.96 -5.50 -1.08
C GLU A 177 -13.94 -6.22 -2.42
N GLU A 178 -12.86 -6.97 -2.68
CA GLU A 178 -12.79 -7.84 -3.84
C GLU A 178 -13.64 -9.10 -3.61
N THR A 179 -14.73 -9.20 -4.39
CA THR A 179 -15.78 -10.21 -4.22
C THR A 179 -15.74 -11.31 -5.27
N THR A 180 -14.86 -11.21 -6.27
CA THR A 180 -14.65 -12.27 -7.25
C THR A 180 -13.71 -13.36 -6.73
N LEU A 181 -13.64 -14.50 -7.43
CA LEU A 181 -12.76 -15.60 -7.03
C LEU A 181 -11.31 -15.31 -7.40
N LEU A 182 -10.40 -15.98 -6.69
CA LEU A 182 -9.02 -16.08 -7.13
C LEU A 182 -8.92 -16.88 -8.43
N THR A 183 -7.97 -16.51 -9.28
CA THR A 183 -7.62 -17.23 -10.51
C THR A 183 -6.15 -17.61 -10.55
N LYS A 184 -5.33 -16.98 -9.71
CA LYS A 184 -3.91 -17.27 -9.57
C LYS A 184 -3.47 -16.91 -8.15
N MET A 185 -2.57 -17.71 -7.58
CA MET A 185 -1.88 -17.41 -6.34
C MET A 185 -0.47 -17.98 -6.39
N ASN A 186 0.53 -17.24 -5.92
CA ASN A 186 1.88 -17.74 -5.68
C ASN A 186 2.35 -17.30 -4.30
N ILE A 187 2.92 -18.24 -3.56
CA ILE A 187 3.54 -18.05 -2.26
C ILE A 187 5.00 -18.47 -2.40
N HIS A 188 5.89 -17.56 -2.07
CA HIS A 188 7.31 -17.83 -1.82
C HIS A 188 7.60 -17.35 -0.39
N PHE A 189 7.90 -18.29 0.49
CA PHE A 189 8.05 -18.01 1.92
C PHE A 189 9.31 -18.68 2.45
N ILE A 190 10.19 -17.88 3.06
CA ILE A 190 11.39 -18.36 3.73
C ILE A 190 11.21 -18.11 5.24
N ASP A 191 11.44 -19.15 6.04
CA ASP A 191 11.44 -19.07 7.51
C ASP A 191 12.59 -19.92 8.09
N GLY A 192 13.68 -19.24 8.42
CA GLY A 192 14.91 -19.89 8.85
C GLY A 192 15.61 -20.57 7.67
N ASP A 193 15.75 -21.89 7.77
CA ASP A 193 16.43 -22.72 6.78
C ASP A 193 15.48 -23.35 5.76
N LEU A 194 14.16 -23.10 5.86
CA LEU A 194 13.16 -23.68 4.97
C LEU A 194 12.63 -22.63 4.02
N GLU A 195 12.58 -22.99 2.74
CA GLU A 195 11.93 -22.25 1.68
C GLU A 195 10.72 -23.05 1.18
N TYR A 196 9.59 -22.37 1.06
CA TYR A 196 8.33 -22.88 0.57
C TYR A 196 7.93 -22.13 -0.69
N SER A 197 7.72 -22.86 -1.78
CA SER A 197 7.26 -22.32 -3.06
C SER A 197 6.02 -23.06 -3.52
N TYR A 198 4.90 -22.33 -3.58
CA TYR A 198 3.60 -22.84 -4.01
C TYR A 198 3.03 -21.93 -5.07
N GLY A 199 2.55 -22.49 -6.19
CA GLY A 199 1.95 -21.67 -7.23
C GLY A 199 1.61 -22.44 -8.49
N GLY A 200 0.99 -21.74 -9.44
CA GLY A 200 0.69 -22.30 -10.75
C GLY A 200 1.89 -22.19 -11.69
N ILE A 201 2.33 -23.33 -12.23
CA ILE A 201 3.44 -23.42 -13.18
C ILE A 201 2.94 -23.96 -14.53
N ASN A 202 3.55 -23.50 -15.62
CA ASN A 202 3.36 -24.09 -16.93
C ASN A 202 4.50 -25.07 -17.20
N VAL A 203 4.18 -26.34 -17.41
CA VAL A 203 5.13 -27.40 -17.77
C VAL A 203 5.09 -27.70 -19.26
N SER A 204 6.07 -28.46 -19.73
CA SER A 204 6.10 -28.91 -21.13
C SER A 204 4.99 -29.94 -21.39
N ASP A 205 4.60 -30.13 -22.65
CA ASP A 205 3.65 -31.18 -23.04
C ASP A 205 4.11 -32.59 -22.62
N ALA A 206 5.43 -32.80 -22.50
CA ALA A 206 6.00 -34.08 -22.08
C ALA A 206 5.81 -34.34 -20.57
N ASP A 207 5.67 -33.29 -19.78
CA ASP A 207 5.50 -33.33 -18.32
C ASP A 207 4.03 -33.11 -17.91
N ALA A 208 3.14 -32.92 -18.89
CA ALA A 208 1.72 -32.70 -18.67
C ALA A 208 1.07 -33.89 -17.94
N ILE A 209 0.21 -33.60 -16.96
CA ILE A 209 -0.55 -34.62 -16.24
C ILE A 209 -1.95 -34.65 -16.82
N ASN A 210 -2.37 -35.80 -17.34
CA ASN A 210 -3.66 -35.95 -18.03
C ASN A 210 -3.89 -34.94 -19.18
N GLY A 211 -2.81 -34.49 -19.82
CA GLY A 211 -2.85 -33.49 -20.89
C GLY A 211 -2.93 -32.03 -20.42
N GLU A 212 -2.98 -31.78 -19.11
CA GLU A 212 -2.92 -30.43 -18.54
C GLU A 212 -1.46 -29.99 -18.33
N THR A 213 -1.12 -28.83 -18.88
CA THR A 213 0.23 -28.23 -18.77
C THR A 213 0.30 -27.17 -17.68
N HIS A 214 -0.84 -26.69 -17.16
CA HIS A 214 -0.88 -25.79 -16.02
C HIS A 214 -1.10 -26.59 -14.73
N LEU A 215 -0.05 -26.72 -13.93
CA LEU A 215 -0.03 -27.57 -12.74
C LEU A 215 0.20 -26.73 -11.47
N LEU A 216 -0.20 -27.28 -10.34
CA LEU A 216 0.14 -26.75 -9.02
C LEU A 216 1.51 -27.31 -8.62
N GLU A 217 2.46 -26.41 -8.42
CA GLU A 217 3.77 -26.69 -7.86
C GLU A 217 3.72 -26.68 -6.33
N ARG A 218 4.37 -27.66 -5.72
CA ARG A 218 4.65 -27.72 -4.29
C ARG A 218 6.12 -28.03 -4.07
N ASN A 219 6.90 -27.01 -3.77
CA ASN A 219 8.32 -27.15 -3.51
C ASN A 219 8.66 -26.74 -2.08
N ILE A 220 9.42 -27.60 -1.39
CA ILE A 220 10.03 -27.31 -0.09
C ILE A 220 11.52 -27.58 -0.20
N TYR A 221 12.33 -26.57 0.12
CA TYR A 221 13.78 -26.62 0.02
C TYR A 221 14.44 -26.33 1.37
N ASP A 222 15.46 -27.14 1.72
CA ASP A 222 16.33 -26.93 2.89
C ASP A 222 17.55 -26.12 2.46
N LEU A 223 17.55 -24.83 2.76
CA LEU A 223 18.59 -23.87 2.43
C LEU A 223 19.92 -24.22 3.10
N ALA A 224 19.90 -24.65 4.37
CA ALA A 224 21.11 -24.98 5.12
C ALA A 224 21.82 -26.22 4.55
N LYS A 225 21.05 -27.20 4.07
CA LYS A 225 21.59 -28.43 3.45
C LYS A 225 21.76 -28.31 1.94
N ASN A 226 21.30 -27.21 1.34
CA ASN A 226 21.23 -27.03 -0.10
C ASN A 226 20.59 -28.26 -0.77
N LYS A 227 19.41 -28.65 -0.27
CA LYS A 227 18.74 -29.88 -0.65
C LYS A 227 17.23 -29.70 -0.71
N GLU A 228 16.66 -30.16 -1.80
CA GLU A 228 15.21 -30.28 -1.95
C GLU A 228 14.65 -31.36 -1.02
N ILE A 229 13.62 -30.98 -0.25
CA ILE A 229 12.85 -31.89 0.60
C ILE A 229 11.69 -32.46 -0.20
N ARG A 230 11.05 -31.63 -1.02
CA ARG A 230 9.89 -31.96 -1.83
C ARG A 230 9.87 -31.11 -3.10
N GLU A 231 9.62 -31.74 -4.24
CA GLU A 231 9.20 -31.10 -5.49
C GLU A 231 8.13 -31.98 -6.11
N GLU A 232 6.93 -31.42 -6.23
CA GLU A 232 5.78 -32.12 -6.79
C GLU A 232 4.99 -31.19 -7.70
N TYR A 233 4.55 -31.75 -8.83
CA TYR A 233 3.58 -31.13 -9.72
C TYR A 233 2.31 -31.97 -9.70
N ILE A 234 1.19 -31.34 -9.39
CA ILE A 234 -0.11 -32.01 -9.34
C ILE A 234 -1.16 -31.21 -10.11
N LEU A 235 -2.25 -31.89 -10.48
CA LEU A 235 -3.44 -31.20 -10.96
C LEU A 235 -4.03 -30.34 -9.84
N PHE A 236 -4.53 -29.16 -10.20
CA PHE A 236 -5.32 -28.36 -9.27
C PHE A 236 -6.55 -29.17 -8.83
N PRO A 237 -6.79 -29.34 -7.52
CA PRO A 237 -7.99 -30.02 -7.07
C PRO A 237 -9.24 -29.19 -7.39
N GLN A 238 -10.37 -29.87 -7.54
CA GLN A 238 -11.65 -29.19 -7.72
C GLN A 238 -11.93 -28.26 -6.52
N GLY A 239 -12.30 -27.01 -6.79
CA GLY A 239 -12.59 -26.04 -5.74
C GLY A 239 -11.35 -25.34 -5.14
N TYR A 240 -10.17 -25.51 -5.75
CA TYR A 240 -8.91 -24.99 -5.21
C TYR A 240 -8.97 -23.48 -4.94
N TYR A 241 -9.32 -22.69 -5.96
CA TYR A 241 -9.33 -21.24 -5.83
C TYR A 241 -10.48 -20.72 -4.97
N GLU A 242 -11.62 -21.41 -4.94
CA GLU A 242 -12.72 -21.13 -4.03
C GLU A 242 -12.28 -21.26 -2.58
N LYS A 243 -11.54 -22.33 -2.25
CA LYS A 243 -11.03 -22.53 -0.89
C LYS A 243 -9.96 -21.51 -0.51
N LEU A 244 -9.05 -21.19 -1.43
CA LEU A 244 -8.08 -20.12 -1.22
C LEU A 244 -8.78 -18.78 -0.98
N THR A 245 -9.82 -18.48 -1.77
CA THR A 245 -10.59 -17.23 -1.65
C THR A 245 -11.27 -17.14 -0.28
N GLU A 246 -11.81 -18.25 0.24
CA GLU A 246 -12.36 -18.33 1.60
C GLU A 246 -11.31 -18.01 2.68
N ILE A 247 -10.11 -18.59 2.58
CA ILE A 247 -9.00 -18.35 3.51
C ILE A 247 -8.60 -16.86 3.49
N ILE A 248 -8.46 -16.27 2.29
CA ILE A 248 -8.07 -14.86 2.14
C ILE A 248 -9.13 -13.92 2.71
N ARG A 249 -10.41 -14.18 2.46
CA ARG A 249 -11.51 -13.35 3.00
C ARG A 249 -11.61 -13.44 4.51
N LYS A 250 -11.39 -14.62 5.09
CA LYS A 250 -11.38 -14.81 6.55
C LYS A 250 -10.35 -13.91 7.24
N GLN A 251 -9.26 -13.60 6.57
CA GLN A 251 -8.19 -12.72 7.08
C GLN A 251 -8.41 -11.23 6.73
N ASN A 252 -9.53 -10.87 6.08
CA ASN A 252 -9.85 -9.51 5.61
C ASN A 252 -8.77 -8.85 4.75
N LEU A 253 -7.89 -9.64 4.13
CA LEU A 253 -6.71 -9.12 3.44
C LEU A 253 -7.10 -8.14 2.32
N VAL A 254 -8.11 -8.47 1.54
CA VAL A 254 -8.59 -7.64 0.42
C VAL A 254 -9.25 -6.33 0.83
N ARG A 255 -9.57 -6.15 2.11
CA ARG A 255 -10.06 -4.87 2.66
C ARG A 255 -8.91 -4.02 3.14
N THR A 256 -7.89 -4.62 3.75
CA THR A 256 -6.74 -3.92 4.31
C THR A 256 -5.76 -3.43 3.25
N TYR A 257 -5.79 -4.00 2.05
CA TYR A 257 -4.81 -3.70 1.00
C TYR A 257 -5.44 -3.21 -0.29
N ASP A 258 -4.72 -2.30 -0.94
CA ASP A 258 -4.99 -1.91 -2.31
C ASP A 258 -4.37 -2.91 -3.30
N PHE A 259 -5.03 -3.07 -4.44
CA PHE A 259 -4.60 -3.93 -5.52
C PHE A 259 -3.75 -3.13 -6.50
N SER A 260 -2.62 -3.70 -6.90
CA SER A 260 -1.96 -3.27 -8.14
C SER A 260 -2.88 -3.55 -9.33
N ARG A 261 -3.03 -2.57 -10.23
CA ARG A 261 -3.59 -2.78 -11.57
C ARG A 261 -2.43 -2.97 -12.56
N TYR A 262 -2.51 -3.98 -13.41
CA TYR A 262 -1.59 -4.09 -14.53
C TYR A 262 -2.02 -3.05 -15.57
N ASP A 263 -1.14 -2.11 -15.85
CA ASP A 263 -1.36 -1.15 -16.92
C ASP A 263 -0.97 -1.82 -18.24
N HIS A 264 -1.98 -2.14 -19.05
CA HIS A 264 -1.78 -2.76 -20.35
C HIS A 264 -1.22 -1.79 -21.40
N GLU A 265 -1.34 -0.49 -21.19
CA GLU A 265 -0.82 0.56 -22.07
C GLU A 265 0.66 0.80 -21.78
N GLU A 266 1.05 0.83 -20.50
CA GLU A 266 2.44 1.07 -20.08
C GLU A 266 3.27 -0.21 -19.91
N ASN A 267 2.62 -1.38 -19.98
CA ASN A 267 3.24 -2.69 -19.78
C ASN A 267 4.02 -2.78 -18.45
N ASN A 268 3.51 -2.11 -17.42
CA ASN A 268 4.03 -2.09 -16.06
C ASN A 268 2.91 -2.42 -15.07
N PHE A 269 3.26 -2.49 -13.80
CA PHE A 269 2.29 -2.51 -12.72
C PHE A 269 2.13 -1.07 -12.26
N GLY A 270 1.06 -0.39 -12.68
CA GLY A 270 0.90 1.08 -12.54
C GLY A 270 0.87 1.62 -11.10
N ASN A 271 1.05 0.76 -10.09
CA ASN A 271 0.98 1.12 -8.67
C ASN A 271 2.23 0.66 -7.88
N HIS A 272 3.23 0.07 -8.52
CA HIS A 272 4.27 -0.70 -7.79
C HIS A 272 5.52 0.10 -7.43
N ASP A 273 5.65 1.34 -7.89
CA ASP A 273 6.93 2.06 -7.83
C ASP A 273 7.19 2.74 -6.47
N ASP A 274 6.19 3.07 -5.64
CA ASP A 274 6.41 3.86 -4.41
C ASP A 274 5.56 3.47 -3.16
N GLY A 275 4.88 2.31 -3.15
CA GLY A 275 3.92 1.95 -2.07
C GLY A 275 4.40 0.93 -1.02
N TYR A 276 4.16 1.23 0.26
CA TYR A 276 4.21 0.24 1.35
C TYR A 276 2.94 -0.63 1.35
N TYR A 277 3.11 -1.94 1.18
CA TYR A 277 2.05 -2.95 1.21
C TYR A 277 2.26 -3.93 2.39
N GLY A 278 2.35 -3.42 3.62
CA GLY A 278 2.51 -4.23 4.84
C GLY A 278 1.30 -4.22 5.78
N MET A 279 1.20 -5.20 6.69
CA MET A 279 0.08 -5.32 7.65
C MET A 279 0.52 -4.57 8.90
N GLY A 280 -0.16 -3.49 9.22
CA GLY A 280 0.21 -2.64 10.35
C GLY A 280 1.22 -1.55 9.98
N PRO A 281 1.66 -0.76 10.98
CA PRO A 281 2.48 0.42 10.76
C PRO A 281 3.82 0.03 10.11
N GLN A 282 4.27 0.84 9.15
CA GLN A 282 5.61 0.70 8.57
C GLN A 282 6.65 0.68 9.71
N PRO A 283 7.44 -0.40 9.87
CA PRO A 283 8.32 -0.51 11.02
C PRO A 283 9.47 0.51 10.89
N LYS A 284 9.51 1.49 11.82
CA LYS A 284 10.38 2.68 11.78
C LYS A 284 11.88 2.39 11.69
N ASP A 285 12.34 1.23 12.15
CA ASP A 285 13.77 0.92 12.27
C ASP A 285 14.08 -0.58 12.12
N GLU A 286 13.15 -1.35 11.54
CA GLU A 286 13.38 -2.77 11.37
C GLU A 286 14.32 -3.04 10.20
N GLN A 287 15.43 -3.71 10.48
CA GLN A 287 16.32 -4.21 9.44
C GLN A 287 15.69 -5.43 8.75
N ASP A 288 15.95 -5.58 7.46
CA ASP A 288 15.56 -6.77 6.73
C ASP A 288 16.12 -8.02 7.41
N SER A 289 15.26 -9.01 7.61
CA SER A 289 15.66 -10.32 8.06
C SER A 289 16.58 -10.96 7.02
N LYS A 290 17.63 -11.63 7.52
CA LYS A 290 18.54 -12.43 6.70
C LYS A 290 18.02 -13.84 6.45
N THR A 291 17.02 -14.25 7.21
CA THR A 291 16.54 -15.64 7.28
C THR A 291 15.03 -15.73 7.10
N LYS A 292 14.35 -14.61 6.81
CA LYS A 292 12.91 -14.60 6.55
C LYS A 292 12.61 -13.71 5.35
N SER A 293 11.71 -14.17 4.51
CA SER A 293 11.14 -13.37 3.43
C SER A 293 9.78 -13.89 3.05
N LEU A 294 8.89 -13.00 2.63
CA LEU A 294 7.60 -13.33 2.04
C LEU A 294 7.50 -12.63 0.70
N ARG A 295 7.26 -13.40 -0.37
CA ARG A 295 6.69 -12.90 -1.61
C ARG A 295 5.38 -13.62 -1.86
N PHE A 296 4.32 -12.86 -1.94
CA PHE A 296 2.97 -13.37 -2.04
C PHE A 296 2.22 -12.59 -3.11
N SER A 297 1.66 -13.29 -4.09
CA SER A 297 0.92 -12.65 -5.18
C SER A 297 -0.37 -13.40 -5.46
N MET A 298 -1.41 -12.67 -5.83
CA MET A 298 -2.68 -13.25 -6.23
C MET A 298 -3.40 -12.40 -7.28
N THR A 299 -4.20 -13.06 -8.11
CA THR A 299 -5.03 -12.42 -9.14
C THR A 299 -6.47 -12.87 -8.97
N PHE A 300 -7.41 -11.95 -9.15
CA PHE A 300 -8.85 -12.18 -9.06
C PHE A 300 -9.51 -12.22 -10.45
N GLU A 301 -10.72 -12.77 -10.58
CA GLU A 301 -11.46 -12.78 -11.87
C GLU A 301 -11.77 -11.36 -12.37
N SER A 302 -11.89 -10.39 -11.46
CA SER A 302 -12.01 -8.96 -11.80
C SER A 302 -10.78 -8.40 -12.54
N GLY A 303 -9.65 -9.12 -12.54
CA GLY A 303 -8.36 -8.69 -13.06
C GLY A 303 -7.50 -7.93 -12.04
N LYS A 304 -8.03 -7.60 -10.87
CA LYS A 304 -7.26 -6.99 -9.77
C LYS A 304 -6.18 -7.95 -9.25
N ARG A 305 -5.04 -7.40 -8.81
CA ARG A 305 -3.90 -8.16 -8.32
C ARG A 305 -3.36 -7.60 -7.02
N LEU A 306 -3.14 -8.47 -6.04
CA LEU A 306 -2.47 -8.11 -4.79
C LEU A 306 -1.09 -8.77 -4.81
N SER A 307 -0.06 -7.97 -4.55
CA SER A 307 1.34 -8.39 -4.50
C SER A 307 1.96 -7.84 -3.23
N ILE A 308 2.62 -8.69 -2.47
CA ILE A 308 3.24 -8.38 -1.19
C ILE A 308 4.64 -8.95 -1.23
N GLU A 309 5.64 -8.11 -1.01
CA GLU A 309 7.04 -8.53 -0.90
C GLU A 309 7.66 -7.85 0.32
N THR A 310 8.12 -8.64 1.27
CA THR A 310 8.75 -8.12 2.49
C THR A 310 9.81 -9.05 3.05
N LYS A 311 10.77 -8.44 3.74
CA LYS A 311 11.79 -9.10 4.56
C LYS A 311 11.72 -8.63 6.02
N LYS A 312 10.75 -7.79 6.37
CA LYS A 312 10.57 -7.33 7.74
C LYS A 312 9.96 -8.46 8.57
N GLU A 313 10.60 -8.81 9.67
CA GLU A 313 10.16 -9.92 10.52
C GLU A 313 8.80 -9.59 11.14
N SER A 314 8.57 -8.36 11.59
CA SER A 314 7.28 -7.95 12.17
C SER A 314 6.11 -8.12 11.18
N GLU A 315 6.29 -7.73 9.91
CA GLU A 315 5.29 -7.91 8.86
C GLU A 315 5.06 -9.41 8.58
N ILE A 316 6.13 -10.18 8.45
CA ILE A 316 6.05 -11.63 8.22
C ILE A 316 5.31 -12.33 9.37
N GLU A 317 5.57 -11.96 10.61
CA GLU A 317 4.86 -12.48 11.78
C GLU A 317 3.37 -12.10 11.77
N ALA A 318 3.01 -10.89 11.29
CA ALA A 318 1.62 -10.50 11.09
C ALA A 318 0.92 -11.34 10.01
N PHE A 319 1.64 -11.77 8.97
CA PHE A 319 1.13 -12.68 7.93
C PHE A 319 1.12 -14.15 8.32
N ARG A 320 1.84 -14.54 9.38
CA ARG A 320 2.04 -15.94 9.76
C ARG A 320 0.72 -16.73 9.92
N PRO A 321 -0.36 -16.20 10.53
CA PRO A 321 -1.63 -16.92 10.60
C PRO A 321 -2.20 -17.27 9.22
N LEU A 322 -2.13 -16.33 8.26
CA LEU A 322 -2.57 -16.53 6.88
C LEU A 322 -1.68 -17.56 6.18
N ILE A 323 -0.36 -17.38 6.24
CA ILE A 323 0.62 -18.26 5.58
C ILE A 323 0.46 -19.70 6.08
N ASN A 324 0.35 -19.89 7.40
CA ASN A 324 0.17 -21.22 7.98
C ASN A 324 -1.13 -21.90 7.52
N GLU A 325 -2.24 -21.15 7.41
CA GLU A 325 -3.52 -21.69 6.91
C GLU A 325 -3.43 -22.06 5.43
N LEU A 326 -2.78 -21.23 4.61
CA LEU A 326 -2.55 -21.50 3.19
C LEU A 326 -1.64 -22.73 2.99
N ILE A 327 -0.49 -22.78 3.65
CA ILE A 327 0.46 -23.91 3.58
C ILE A 327 -0.22 -25.20 4.05
N SER A 328 -0.92 -25.15 5.20
CA SER A 328 -1.63 -26.33 5.71
C SER A 328 -2.71 -26.84 4.76
N TYR A 329 -3.39 -25.95 4.04
CA TYR A 329 -4.36 -26.35 3.02
C TYR A 329 -3.65 -27.00 1.83
N ILE A 330 -2.59 -26.38 1.30
CA ILE A 330 -1.88 -26.83 0.09
C ILE A 330 -1.16 -28.16 0.32
N ASP A 331 -0.54 -28.33 1.49
CA ASP A 331 0.13 -29.58 1.87
C ASP A 331 -0.87 -30.71 2.20
N GLY A 332 -2.11 -30.35 2.56
CA GLY A 332 -3.19 -31.31 2.84
C GLY A 332 -3.87 -31.90 1.61
N ILE A 333 -3.57 -31.40 0.40
CA ILE A 333 -4.06 -31.90 -0.90
C ILE A 333 -3.34 -33.20 -1.28
#